data_AF-A0A1G8QN53-F1
#
_entry.id   AF-A0A1G8QN53-F1
#
_cell.length_a   1.000
_cell.length_b   1.000
_cell.length_c   1.000
_cell.angle_alpha   90.00
_cell.angle_beta   90.00
_cell.angle_gamma   90.00
#
_symmetry.space_group_name_H-M   'P 1'
#
loop_
_entity.id
_entity.type
_entity.pdbx_description
1 polymer ?
#
loop_
_entity_poly.entity_id
_entity_poly.type
_entity_poly.pdbx_seq_one_letter_code
_entity_poly.pdbx_strand_id
1 'polypeptide(L)'
;MNDTATIAATPLTPEIAASGWRGLIADWSSDRQAFHVSWGKAMMWIFLLSDTFVFSCFLTGYMTVRVSTTASWPNPSEVFALHVGGADIPLLLIAIMTFVLITSSGTMAMAVNFAYRGDRVNAATLMLVTATFGELFVGMQAFEWSKLILEEGVRPWGNPMGAAQFGSAFFMITGFHGLHVSAGVVFLFVVAFKLIRGDYDKRGNYQIVEITGLYWHFVDLVWVFIFALFYLW
;
A
#
# COMPACT_ATOMS: atom_id res chain seq x y z
N MET A 1 2.03 -35.10 -74.86
CA MET A 1 1.96 -33.88 -74.02
C MET A 1 3.33 -33.75 -73.38
N ASN A 2 4.20 -32.87 -73.88
CA ASN A 2 5.56 -32.71 -73.36
C ASN A 2 5.75 -31.28 -72.81
N ASP A 3 6.02 -31.24 -71.52
CA ASP A 3 6.86 -30.38 -70.70
C ASP A 3 7.40 -29.05 -71.26
N THR A 4 7.24 -27.99 -70.46
CA THR A 4 8.36 -27.12 -70.05
C THR A 4 7.97 -26.28 -68.83
N ALA A 5 8.79 -26.36 -67.79
CA ALA A 5 8.70 -25.53 -66.59
C ALA A 5 9.05 -24.07 -66.90
N THR A 6 8.38 -23.12 -66.24
CA THR A 6 8.87 -21.74 -66.12
C THR A 6 8.53 -21.21 -64.73
N ILE A 7 9.57 -21.05 -63.91
CA ILE A 7 9.56 -20.31 -62.65
C ILE A 7 9.55 -18.83 -63.00
N ALA A 8 8.62 -18.05 -62.43
CA ALA A 8 8.70 -16.59 -62.41
C ALA A 8 8.24 -16.07 -61.04
N ALA A 9 9.10 -15.22 -60.46
CA ALA A 9 9.14 -14.80 -59.07
C ALA A 9 7.92 -13.99 -58.61
N THR A 10 7.53 -14.20 -57.36
CA THR A 10 6.74 -13.25 -56.55
C THR A 10 7.42 -11.89 -56.55
N PRO A 11 6.73 -10.76 -56.80
CA PRO A 11 7.30 -9.45 -56.53
C PRO A 11 7.36 -9.27 -55.01
N LEU A 12 8.53 -9.50 -54.43
CA LEU A 12 8.89 -8.93 -53.14
C LEU A 12 8.97 -7.42 -53.36
N THR A 13 7.93 -6.69 -52.98
CA THR A 13 8.02 -5.23 -52.86
C THR A 13 9.17 -4.91 -51.90
N PRO A 14 10.13 -4.07 -52.31
CA PRO A 14 11.30 -3.81 -51.49
C PRO A 14 10.87 -3.01 -50.27
N GLU A 15 11.24 -3.56 -49.11
CA GLU A 15 11.40 -2.87 -47.85
C GLU A 15 12.30 -1.64 -48.09
N ILE A 16 11.69 -0.49 -48.39
CA ILE A 16 12.37 0.79 -48.27
C ILE A 16 12.37 1.12 -46.79
N ALA A 17 13.32 0.52 -46.07
CA ALA A 17 13.82 1.12 -44.85
C ALA A 17 14.13 2.59 -45.19
N ALA A 18 13.45 3.53 -44.54
CA ALA A 18 13.72 4.94 -44.71
C ALA A 18 15.13 5.25 -44.19
N SER A 19 16.15 5.03 -45.01
CA SER A 19 17.55 5.26 -44.67
C SER A 19 17.85 6.76 -44.78
N GLY A 20 17.98 7.42 -43.62
CA GLY A 20 18.45 8.80 -43.54
C GLY A 20 17.94 9.53 -42.30
N TRP A 21 18.26 10.83 -42.20
CA TRP A 21 17.84 11.71 -41.09
C TRP A 21 16.35 11.65 -40.79
N ARG A 22 15.50 11.46 -41.80
CA ARG A 22 14.04 11.32 -41.63
C ARG A 22 13.63 10.00 -40.99
N GLY A 23 14.32 8.90 -41.27
CA GLY A 23 14.09 7.61 -40.60
C GLY A 23 14.57 7.63 -39.15
N LEU A 24 15.69 8.29 -38.89
CA LEU A 24 16.19 8.56 -37.54
C LEU A 24 15.21 9.42 -36.73
N ILE A 25 14.70 10.51 -37.33
CA ILE A 25 13.66 11.35 -36.70
C ILE A 25 12.38 10.56 -36.47
N ALA A 26 11.97 9.69 -37.41
CA ALA A 26 10.77 8.87 -37.28
C ALA A 26 10.89 7.75 -36.23
N ASP A 27 12.08 7.15 -36.05
CA ASP A 27 12.32 6.15 -35.00
C ASP A 27 12.49 6.83 -33.62
N TRP A 28 12.99 8.06 -33.58
CA TRP A 28 13.10 8.87 -32.36
C TRP A 28 11.79 9.52 -31.92
N SER A 29 10.93 9.91 -32.88
CA SER A 29 9.57 10.42 -32.63
C SER A 29 8.51 9.32 -32.55
N SER A 30 8.87 8.09 -32.94
CA SER A 30 8.08 6.91 -32.64
C SER A 30 8.00 6.81 -31.12
N ASP A 31 6.81 7.11 -30.57
CA ASP A 31 6.41 6.84 -29.19
C ASP A 31 6.49 5.32 -28.92
N ARG A 32 7.71 4.80 -28.82
CA ARG A 32 7.95 3.52 -28.17
C ARG A 32 7.69 3.80 -26.71
N GLN A 33 6.49 3.44 -26.24
CA GLN A 33 6.22 3.35 -24.83
C GLN A 33 7.26 2.43 -24.21
N ALA A 34 8.35 3.00 -23.68
CA ALA A 34 9.44 2.25 -23.06
C ALA A 34 8.95 1.40 -21.88
N PHE A 35 7.78 1.76 -21.33
CA PHE A 35 7.06 0.99 -20.34
C PHE A 35 5.65 0.66 -20.87
N HIS A 36 5.36 -0.62 -21.05
CA HIS A 36 4.01 -1.15 -21.33
C HIS A 36 3.07 -1.05 -20.11
N VAL A 37 3.20 0.01 -19.31
CA VAL A 37 2.45 0.21 -18.07
C VAL A 37 1.45 1.33 -18.28
N SER A 38 0.18 1.06 -17.99
CA SER A 38 -0.87 2.07 -17.99
C SER A 38 -0.49 3.28 -17.13
N TRP A 39 -0.72 4.51 -17.62
CA TRP A 39 -0.41 5.75 -16.91
C TRP A 39 -0.91 5.77 -15.45
N GLY A 40 -2.10 5.22 -15.18
CA GLY A 40 -2.63 5.13 -13.81
C GLY A 40 -1.77 4.28 -12.86
N LYS A 41 -1.22 3.15 -13.34
CA LYS A 41 -0.28 2.33 -12.56
C LYS A 41 1.05 3.04 -12.36
N ALA A 42 1.57 3.70 -13.41
CA ALA A 42 2.83 4.43 -13.32
C ALA A 42 2.76 5.58 -12.30
N MET A 43 1.68 6.36 -12.31
CA MET A 43 1.46 7.42 -11.32
C MET A 43 1.31 6.86 -9.90
N MET A 44 0.63 5.72 -9.74
CA MET A 44 0.56 5.03 -8.45
C MET A 44 1.95 4.63 -7.96
N TRP A 45 2.78 3.98 -8.79
CA TRP A 45 4.15 3.61 -8.40
C TRP A 45 5.02 4.80 -7.99
N ILE A 46 4.92 5.92 -8.70
CA ILE A 46 5.63 7.16 -8.32
C ILE A 46 5.14 7.67 -6.97
N PHE A 47 3.83 7.67 -6.75
CA PHE A 47 3.24 8.06 -5.47
C PHE A 47 3.71 7.13 -4.32
N LEU A 48 3.67 5.81 -4.50
CA LEU A 48 4.14 4.84 -3.51
C LEU A 48 5.64 4.99 -3.21
N LEU A 49 6.45 5.23 -4.24
CA LEU A 49 7.88 5.47 -4.07
C LEU A 49 8.14 6.77 -3.28
N SER A 50 7.40 7.83 -3.57
CA SER A 50 7.48 9.09 -2.83
C SER A 50 7.13 8.89 -1.35
N ASP A 51 6.04 8.18 -1.05
CA ASP A 51 5.64 7.88 0.32
C ASP A 51 6.68 7.04 1.04
N THR A 52 7.32 6.09 0.33
CA THR A 52 8.42 5.29 0.88
C THR A 52 9.55 6.19 1.39
N PHE A 53 9.91 7.24 0.65
CA PHE A 53 10.92 8.20 1.11
C PHE A 53 10.45 9.00 2.33
N VAL A 54 9.20 9.46 2.36
CA VAL A 54 8.63 10.19 3.50
C VAL A 54 8.67 9.34 4.79
N PHE A 55 8.19 8.09 4.73
CA PHE A 55 8.27 7.17 5.86
C PHE A 55 9.71 6.83 6.25
N SER A 56 10.62 6.69 5.28
CA SER A 56 12.03 6.44 5.55
C SER A 56 12.67 7.59 6.34
N CYS A 57 12.35 8.85 6.00
CA CYS A 57 12.79 10.02 6.75
C CYS A 57 12.26 10.01 8.19
N PHE A 58 10.98 9.68 8.37
CA PHE A 58 10.40 9.60 9.72
C PHE A 58 11.04 8.49 10.56
N LEU A 59 11.20 7.28 10.02
CA LEU A 59 11.80 6.16 10.74
C LEU A 59 13.28 6.40 11.07
N THR A 60 14.05 6.99 10.15
CA THR A 60 15.45 7.34 10.39
C THR A 60 15.59 8.44 11.44
N GLY A 61 14.68 9.44 11.40
CA GLY A 61 14.61 10.49 12.42
C GLY A 61 14.31 9.91 13.80
N TYR A 62 13.33 9.01 13.89
CA TYR A 62 13.02 8.28 15.12
C TYR A 62 14.21 7.47 15.63
N MET A 63 14.87 6.67 14.79
CA MET A 63 16.04 5.89 15.19
C MET A 63 17.16 6.77 15.72
N THR A 64 17.41 7.92 15.07
CA THR A 64 18.42 8.89 15.52
C THR A 64 18.08 9.45 16.90
N VAL A 65 16.81 9.82 17.13
CA VAL A 65 16.34 10.33 18.42
C VAL A 65 16.43 9.23 19.50
N ARG A 66 16.03 8.00 19.19
CA ARG A 66 16.08 6.86 20.12
C ARG A 66 17.51 6.55 20.57
N VAL A 67 18.50 6.63 19.67
CA VAL A 67 19.91 6.37 19.98
C VAL A 67 20.60 7.54 20.68
N SER A 68 20.21 8.78 20.37
CA SER A 68 20.85 9.99 20.94
C SER A 68 20.26 10.47 22.25
N THR A 69 19.05 10.02 22.61
CA THR A 69 18.38 10.47 23.84
C THR A 69 19.01 9.82 25.07
N THR A 70 19.47 10.65 26.00
CA THR A 70 20.06 10.21 27.27
C THR A 70 19.04 9.92 28.36
N ALA A 71 17.80 10.41 28.20
CA ALA A 71 16.68 10.09 29.08
C ALA A 71 16.22 8.64 28.86
N SER A 72 15.76 7.98 29.92
CA SER A 72 15.23 6.62 29.83
C SER A 72 14.04 6.57 28.87
N TRP A 73 14.13 5.68 27.88
CA TRP A 73 13.04 5.46 26.96
C TRP A 73 11.97 4.60 27.64
N PRO A 74 10.66 4.95 27.54
CA PRO A 74 9.59 4.13 28.09
C PRO A 74 9.62 2.72 27.51
N ASN A 75 9.45 1.69 28.34
CA ASN A 75 9.42 0.31 27.87
C ASN A 75 8.10 0.05 27.10
N PRO A 76 8.14 -0.27 25.79
CA PRO A 76 6.93 -0.51 25.02
C PRO A 76 6.06 -1.63 25.59
N SER A 77 6.67 -2.65 26.20
CA SER A 77 5.91 -3.76 26.79
C SER A 77 5.04 -3.33 27.98
N GLU A 78 5.42 -2.28 28.70
CA GLU A 78 4.66 -1.75 29.84
C GLU A 78 3.63 -0.70 29.37
N VAL A 79 4.05 0.24 28.52
CA VAL A 79 3.20 1.32 27.98
C VAL A 79 2.03 0.78 27.12
N PHE A 80 2.27 -0.31 26.41
CA PHE A 80 1.26 -0.91 25.54
C PHE A 80 0.64 -2.18 26.11
N ALA A 81 0.82 -2.45 27.41
CA ALA A 81 0.15 -3.58 28.06
C ALA A 81 -1.37 -3.37 28.13
N LEU A 82 -2.11 -4.44 27.84
CA LEU A 82 -3.56 -4.49 27.98
C LEU A 82 -3.91 -5.29 29.23
N HIS A 83 -4.65 -4.69 30.16
CA HIS A 83 -5.09 -5.37 31.37
C HIS A 83 -6.35 -6.19 31.05
N VAL A 84 -6.23 -7.51 30.94
CA VAL A 84 -7.36 -8.41 30.65
C VAL A 84 -7.39 -9.53 31.66
N GLY A 85 -8.49 -9.65 32.41
CA GLY A 85 -8.71 -10.76 33.34
C GLY A 85 -7.80 -10.79 34.57
N GLY A 86 -7.26 -9.63 34.99
CA GLY A 86 -6.37 -9.52 36.16
C GLY A 86 -4.88 -9.80 35.87
N ALA A 87 -4.51 -9.94 34.59
CA ALA A 87 -3.14 -10.04 34.13
C ALA A 87 -2.85 -9.01 33.04
N ASP A 88 -1.65 -8.44 33.08
CA ASP A 88 -1.16 -7.51 32.07
C ASP A 88 -0.59 -8.32 30.92
N ILE A 89 -1.28 -8.29 29.77
CA ILE A 89 -0.81 -8.95 28.57
C ILE A 89 -0.12 -7.89 27.70
N PRO A 90 1.23 -7.84 27.70
CA PRO A 90 1.96 -6.88 26.89
C PRO A 90 1.65 -7.09 25.41
N LEU A 91 1.44 -6.00 24.67
CA LEU A 91 1.38 -5.98 23.20
C LEU A 91 0.22 -6.77 22.56
N LEU A 92 -0.77 -7.24 23.33
CA LEU A 92 -1.89 -8.05 22.80
C LEU A 92 -2.68 -7.32 21.71
N LEU A 93 -3.00 -6.05 21.97
CA LEU A 93 -3.79 -5.24 21.04
C LEU A 93 -3.06 -5.09 19.70
N ILE A 94 -1.75 -4.81 19.75
CA ILE A 94 -0.93 -4.66 18.55
C ILE A 94 -0.74 -5.99 17.81
N ALA A 95 -0.60 -7.10 18.52
CA ALA A 95 -0.53 -8.43 17.90
C ALA A 95 -1.82 -8.74 17.10
N ILE A 96 -2.98 -8.40 17.65
CA ILE A 96 -4.27 -8.53 16.96
C ILE A 96 -4.32 -7.60 15.75
N MET A 97 -3.88 -6.34 15.87
CA MET A 97 -3.83 -5.39 14.75
C MET A 97 -2.98 -5.91 13.58
N THR A 98 -1.80 -6.42 13.87
CA THR A 98 -0.90 -6.99 12.86
C THR A 98 -1.52 -8.23 12.20
N PHE A 99 -2.17 -9.11 12.97
CA PHE A 99 -2.90 -10.25 12.41
C PHE A 99 -4.05 -9.82 11.49
N VAL A 100 -4.80 -8.79 11.89
CA VAL A 100 -5.90 -8.21 11.10
C VAL A 100 -5.39 -7.65 9.77
N LEU A 101 -4.29 -6.89 9.77
CA LEU A 101 -3.71 -6.33 8.53
C LEU A 101 -3.18 -7.42 7.60
N ILE A 102 -2.39 -8.37 8.11
CA ILE A 102 -1.87 -9.47 7.27
C ILE A 102 -3.02 -10.26 6.63
N THR A 103 -4.07 -10.53 7.39
CA THR A 103 -5.28 -11.18 6.88
C THR A 103 -5.97 -10.32 5.82
N SER A 104 -6.10 -9.02 6.07
CA SER A 104 -6.67 -8.04 5.14
C SER A 104 -5.90 -7.93 3.82
N SER A 105 -4.57 -8.01 3.87
CA SER A 105 -3.72 -8.04 2.69
C SER A 105 -3.97 -9.32 1.88
N GLY A 106 -4.09 -10.47 2.55
CA GLY A 106 -4.48 -11.73 1.90
C GLY A 106 -5.84 -11.65 1.21
N THR A 107 -6.85 -11.05 1.84
CA THR A 107 -8.18 -10.88 1.23
C THR A 107 -8.14 -9.95 0.03
N MET A 108 -7.32 -8.90 0.06
CA MET A 108 -7.16 -7.99 -1.07
C MET A 108 -6.49 -8.67 -2.28
N ALA A 109 -5.46 -9.49 -2.04
CA ALA A 109 -4.82 -10.26 -3.12
C ALA A 109 -5.81 -11.23 -3.80
N MET A 110 -6.67 -11.88 -3.01
CA MET A 110 -7.75 -12.70 -3.55
C MET A 110 -8.77 -11.87 -4.34
N ALA A 111 -9.14 -10.68 -3.86
CA ALA A 111 -10.07 -9.80 -4.55
C ALA A 111 -9.59 -9.42 -5.96
N VAL A 112 -8.29 -9.12 -6.10
CA VAL A 112 -7.66 -8.83 -7.40
C VAL A 112 -7.71 -10.05 -8.32
N ASN A 113 -7.47 -11.26 -7.81
CA ASN A 113 -7.57 -12.48 -8.60
C ASN A 113 -9.02 -12.74 -9.10
N PHE A 114 -10.04 -12.52 -8.26
CA PHE A 114 -11.44 -12.61 -8.72
C PHE A 114 -11.79 -11.52 -9.73
N ALA A 115 -11.26 -10.31 -9.58
CA ALA A 115 -11.44 -9.23 -10.55
C ALA A 115 -10.85 -9.59 -11.93
N TYR A 116 -9.68 -10.24 -11.99
CA TYR A 116 -9.13 -10.74 -13.24
C TYR A 116 -9.99 -11.81 -13.91
N ARG A 117 -10.74 -12.60 -13.14
CA ARG A 117 -11.66 -13.63 -13.64
C ARG A 117 -13.01 -13.05 -14.07
N GLY A 118 -13.22 -11.73 -13.93
CA GLY A 118 -14.49 -11.08 -14.19
C GLY A 118 -15.56 -11.35 -13.13
N ASP A 119 -15.21 -11.98 -12.01
CA ASP A 119 -16.13 -12.28 -10.92
C ASP A 119 -16.26 -11.07 -9.99
N ARG A 120 -17.02 -10.09 -10.46
CA ARG A 120 -17.19 -8.79 -9.79
C ARG A 120 -17.82 -8.91 -8.38
N VAL A 121 -18.68 -9.90 -8.15
CA VAL A 121 -19.40 -10.04 -6.88
C VAL A 121 -18.46 -10.54 -5.80
N ASN A 122 -17.69 -11.59 -6.10
CA ASN A 122 -16.70 -12.10 -5.15
C ASN A 122 -15.55 -11.11 -4.95
N ALA A 123 -15.09 -10.45 -6.02
CA ALA A 123 -14.10 -9.39 -5.93
C ALA A 123 -14.58 -8.24 -5.02
N ALA A 124 -15.80 -7.74 -5.22
CA ALA A 124 -16.33 -6.65 -4.40
C ALA A 124 -16.55 -7.07 -2.94
N THR A 125 -17.05 -8.29 -2.70
CA THR A 125 -17.25 -8.82 -1.35
C THR A 125 -15.93 -8.89 -0.60
N LEU A 126 -14.86 -9.39 -1.24
CA LEU A 126 -13.54 -9.44 -0.63
C LEU A 126 -12.96 -8.04 -0.40
N MET A 127 -13.18 -7.08 -1.30
CA MET A 127 -12.77 -5.69 -1.08
C MET A 127 -13.50 -5.05 0.12
N LEU A 128 -14.79 -5.36 0.31
CA LEU A 128 -15.54 -4.89 1.49
C LEU A 128 -14.99 -5.52 2.77
N VAL A 129 -14.68 -6.82 2.76
CA VAL A 129 -14.04 -7.50 3.90
C VAL A 129 -12.68 -6.86 4.23
N THR A 130 -11.85 -6.59 3.22
CA THR A 130 -10.59 -5.85 3.37
C THR A 130 -10.83 -4.46 3.99
N ALA A 131 -11.84 -3.72 3.50
CA ALA A 131 -12.16 -2.39 4.03
C ALA A 131 -12.58 -2.45 5.51
N THR A 132 -13.38 -3.45 5.89
CA THR A 132 -13.80 -3.66 7.29
C THR A 132 -12.61 -4.02 8.19
N PHE A 133 -11.67 -4.85 7.73
CA PHE A 133 -10.44 -5.10 8.50
C PHE A 133 -9.60 -3.83 8.68
N GLY A 134 -9.52 -3.00 7.64
CA GLY A 134 -8.88 -1.69 7.74
C GLY A 134 -9.57 -0.74 8.74
N GLU A 135 -10.90 -0.72 8.77
CA GLU A 135 -11.66 0.05 9.76
C GLU A 135 -11.43 -0.45 11.19
N LEU A 136 -11.44 -1.77 11.39
CA LEU A 136 -11.11 -2.39 12.68
C LEU A 136 -9.70 -2.00 13.13
N PHE A 137 -8.74 -1.98 12.22
CA PHE A 137 -7.39 -1.52 12.49
C PHE A 137 -7.35 -0.06 12.96
N VAL A 138 -8.00 0.86 12.24
CA VAL A 138 -8.06 2.28 12.62
C VAL A 138 -8.77 2.46 13.96
N GLY A 139 -9.83 1.68 14.23
CA GLY A 139 -10.54 1.67 15.50
C GLY A 139 -9.66 1.22 16.68
N MET A 140 -8.89 0.15 16.50
CA MET A 140 -7.92 -0.31 17.50
C MET A 140 -6.80 0.71 17.73
N GLN A 141 -6.32 1.38 16.66
CA GLN A 141 -5.33 2.45 16.78
C GLN A 141 -5.86 3.64 17.60
N ALA A 142 -7.11 4.04 17.33
CA ALA A 142 -7.77 5.12 18.06
C ALA A 142 -8.00 4.76 19.54
N PHE A 143 -8.33 3.50 19.83
CA PHE A 143 -8.44 3.00 21.19
C PHE A 143 -7.08 3.06 21.92
N GLU A 144 -6.01 2.60 21.28
CA GLU A 144 -4.65 2.66 21.84
C GLU A 144 -4.26 4.10 22.16
N TRP A 145 -4.48 5.03 21.22
CA TRP A 145 -4.21 6.46 21.44
C TRP A 145 -5.02 7.02 22.61
N SER A 146 -6.29 6.66 22.71
CA SER A 146 -7.17 7.12 23.79
C SER A 146 -6.65 6.63 25.14
N LYS A 147 -6.24 5.36 25.23
CA LYS A 147 -5.66 4.76 26.43
C LYS A 147 -4.37 5.49 26.85
N LEU A 148 -3.45 5.72 25.92
CA LEU A 148 -2.18 6.40 26.18
C LEU A 148 -2.36 7.86 26.63
N ILE A 149 -3.31 8.58 26.01
CA ILE A 149 -3.54 10.00 26.29
C ILE A 149 -4.32 10.20 27.59
N LEU A 150 -5.34 9.37 27.84
CA LEU A 150 -6.28 9.56 28.95
C LEU A 150 -5.82 8.86 30.24
N GLU A 151 -5.23 7.67 30.14
CA GLU A 151 -4.84 6.88 31.31
C GLU A 151 -3.37 7.12 31.67
N GLU A 152 -2.48 7.11 30.69
CA GLU A 152 -1.03 7.21 30.90
C GLU A 152 -0.50 8.64 30.76
N GLY A 153 -1.32 9.57 30.25
CA GLY A 153 -0.96 10.98 30.11
C GLY A 153 0.11 11.27 29.05
N VAL A 154 0.45 10.30 28.20
CA VAL A 154 1.42 10.45 27.11
C VAL A 154 0.81 11.32 26.02
N ARG A 155 1.41 12.48 25.77
CA ARG A 155 0.97 13.44 24.75
C ARG A 155 2.11 13.77 23.78
N PRO A 156 1.80 14.26 22.57
CA PRO A 156 2.83 14.67 21.62
C PRO A 156 3.79 15.75 22.14
N TRP A 157 3.37 16.54 23.15
CA TRP A 157 4.14 17.63 23.73
C TRP A 157 4.59 17.39 25.18
N GLY A 158 4.34 16.19 25.73
CA GLY A 158 4.71 15.88 27.11
C GLY A 158 4.46 14.43 27.46
N ASN A 159 5.44 13.79 28.10
CA ASN A 159 5.38 12.39 28.49
C ASN A 159 5.74 12.25 29.99
N PRO A 160 4.82 11.80 30.86
CA PRO A 160 5.12 11.57 32.27
C PRO A 160 5.96 10.29 32.51
N MET A 161 6.08 9.40 31.51
CA MET A 161 6.72 8.09 31.62
C MET A 161 8.15 8.03 31.06
N GLY A 162 8.73 9.16 30.64
CA GLY A 162 10.11 9.22 30.15
C GLY A 162 10.34 10.35 29.16
N ALA A 163 11.12 10.08 28.11
CA ALA A 163 11.43 11.06 27.07
C ALA A 163 10.16 11.62 26.38
N ALA A 164 10.00 12.94 26.35
CA ALA A 164 8.89 13.61 25.64
C ALA A 164 8.92 13.33 24.13
N GLN A 165 10.11 13.03 23.60
CA GLN A 165 10.36 12.68 22.21
C GLN A 165 9.71 11.35 21.80
N PHE A 166 9.43 10.45 22.77
CA PHE A 166 8.73 9.20 22.49
C PHE A 166 7.30 9.49 22.00
N GLY A 167 6.54 10.28 22.76
CA GLY A 167 5.17 10.63 22.41
C GLY A 167 5.10 11.35 21.07
N SER A 168 5.96 12.35 20.85
CA SER A 168 5.96 13.11 19.60
C SER A 168 6.25 12.24 18.37
N ALA A 169 7.29 11.39 18.43
CA ALA A 169 7.64 10.49 17.33
C ALA A 169 6.57 9.42 17.10
N PHE A 170 6.05 8.83 18.18
CA PHE A 170 5.00 7.81 18.13
C PHE A 170 3.73 8.33 17.46
N PHE A 171 3.15 9.43 17.97
CA PHE A 171 1.91 9.99 17.44
C PHE A 171 2.08 10.54 16.02
N MET A 172 3.24 11.09 15.68
CA MET A 172 3.50 11.56 14.31
C MET A 172 3.54 10.40 13.31
N ILE A 173 4.32 9.35 13.59
CA ILE A 173 4.54 8.24 12.65
C ILE A 173 3.29 7.37 12.54
N THR A 174 2.72 6.95 13.66
CA THR A 174 1.50 6.14 13.68
C THR A 174 0.29 6.94 13.20
N GLY A 175 0.24 8.25 13.45
CA GLY A 175 -0.84 9.13 13.00
C GLY A 175 -0.80 9.35 11.49
N PHE A 176 0.38 9.59 10.93
CA PHE A 176 0.55 9.71 9.47
C PHE A 176 0.20 8.40 8.77
N HIS A 177 0.61 7.26 9.33
CA HIS A 177 0.20 5.95 8.83
C HIS A 177 -1.32 5.72 8.95
N GLY A 178 -1.93 6.03 10.10
CA GLY A 178 -3.37 5.91 10.32
C GLY A 178 -4.19 6.76 9.34
N LEU A 179 -3.67 7.93 8.94
CA LEU A 179 -4.27 8.74 7.86
C LEU A 179 -4.26 8.00 6.52
N HIS A 180 -3.14 7.37 6.15
CA HIS A 180 -3.04 6.58 4.91
C HIS A 180 -4.00 5.39 4.93
N VAL A 181 -4.06 4.65 6.05
CA VAL A 181 -5.01 3.54 6.19
C VAL A 181 -6.45 4.05 6.06
N SER A 182 -6.80 5.15 6.73
CA SER A 182 -8.14 5.73 6.66
C SER A 182 -8.52 6.16 5.23
N ALA A 183 -7.60 6.82 4.51
CA ALA A 183 -7.78 7.18 3.11
C ALA A 183 -7.93 5.92 2.22
N GLY A 184 -7.14 4.87 2.50
CA GLY A 184 -7.23 3.58 1.84
C GLY A 184 -8.57 2.87 2.05
N VAL A 185 -9.10 2.90 3.27
CA VAL A 185 -10.40 2.30 3.63
C VAL A 185 -11.50 3.00 2.84
N VAL A 186 -11.51 4.33 2.82
CA VAL A 186 -12.45 5.12 2.01
C VAL A 186 -12.32 4.75 0.54
N PHE A 187 -11.09 4.64 0.03
CA PHE A 187 -10.84 4.28 -1.36
C PHE A 187 -11.33 2.86 -1.70
N LEU A 188 -11.09 1.88 -0.82
CA LEU A 188 -11.59 0.51 -0.96
C LEU A 188 -13.12 0.47 -1.02
N PHE A 189 -13.81 1.17 -0.10
CA PHE A 189 -15.27 1.26 -0.12
C PHE A 189 -15.78 1.83 -1.44
N VAL A 190 -15.21 2.96 -1.88
CA VAL A 190 -15.62 3.61 -3.13
C VAL A 190 -15.45 2.67 -4.33
N VAL A 191 -14.31 1.97 -4.44
CA VAL A 191 -14.06 1.04 -5.55
C VAL A 191 -14.96 -0.19 -5.45
N ALA A 192 -15.15 -0.75 -4.25
CA ALA A 192 -16.04 -1.89 -4.03
C ALA A 192 -17.49 -1.58 -4.43
N PHE A 193 -18.03 -0.41 -4.04
CA PHE A 193 -19.39 -0.01 -4.45
C PHE A 193 -19.52 0.21 -5.96
N LYS A 194 -18.50 0.78 -6.61
CA LYS A 194 -18.48 0.94 -8.07
C LYS A 194 -18.37 -0.39 -8.80
N LEU A 195 -17.68 -1.38 -8.20
CA LEU A 195 -17.59 -2.74 -8.70
C LEU A 195 -18.93 -3.46 -8.64
N ILE A 196 -19.67 -3.32 -7.54
CA ILE A 196 -21.03 -3.87 -7.38
C ILE A 196 -22.01 -3.25 -8.40
N ARG A 197 -21.90 -1.95 -8.66
CA ARG A 197 -22.71 -1.23 -9.66
C ARG A 197 -22.42 -1.67 -11.10
N GLY A 198 -21.34 -2.40 -11.35
CA GLY A 198 -20.96 -2.85 -12.69
C GLY A 198 -20.39 -1.74 -13.58
N ASP A 199 -19.88 -0.66 -12.98
CA ASP A 199 -19.29 0.48 -13.74
C ASP A 199 -18.05 0.05 -14.54
N TYR A 200 -17.35 -0.99 -14.06
CA TYR A 200 -16.10 -1.48 -14.66
C TYR A 200 -16.32 -2.56 -15.72
N ASP A 201 -17.45 -3.29 -15.69
CA ASP A 201 -17.81 -4.26 -16.73
C ASP A 201 -18.01 -3.58 -18.09
N LYS A 202 -18.58 -2.37 -18.09
CA LYS A 202 -18.81 -1.59 -19.32
C LYS A 202 -17.51 -1.13 -19.99
N ARG A 203 -16.41 -1.08 -19.23
CA ARG A 203 -15.09 -0.62 -19.69
C ARG A 203 -14.12 -1.76 -19.95
N GLY A 204 -14.46 -3.00 -19.56
CA GLY A 204 -13.62 -4.19 -19.72
C GLY A 204 -12.28 -4.10 -19.00
N ASN A 205 -12.11 -3.18 -18.05
CA ASN A 205 -10.81 -2.90 -17.43
C ASN A 205 -10.91 -2.87 -15.89
N TYR A 206 -10.43 -3.95 -15.26
CA TYR A 206 -10.35 -4.13 -13.81
C TYR A 206 -9.06 -3.56 -13.19
N GLN A 207 -8.26 -2.83 -13.97
CA GLN A 207 -7.01 -2.21 -13.53
C GLN A 207 -7.15 -1.32 -12.29
N ILE A 208 -8.31 -0.70 -12.07
CA ILE A 208 -8.55 0.09 -10.86
C ILE A 208 -8.45 -0.74 -9.57
N VAL A 209 -8.89 -2.01 -9.61
CA VAL A 209 -8.87 -2.92 -8.46
C VAL A 209 -7.42 -3.29 -8.14
N GLU A 210 -6.61 -3.52 -9.18
CA GLU A 210 -5.17 -3.76 -9.05
C GLU A 210 -4.45 -2.53 -8.48
N ILE A 211 -4.71 -1.33 -9.00
CA ILE A 211 -4.12 -0.08 -8.49
C ILE A 211 -4.49 0.14 -7.01
N THR A 212 -5.75 -0.14 -6.65
CA THR A 212 -6.23 -0.07 -5.26
C THR A 212 -5.53 -1.10 -4.38
N GLY A 213 -5.35 -2.32 -4.89
CA GLY A 213 -4.64 -3.39 -4.18
C GLY A 213 -3.17 -3.04 -3.94
N LEU A 214 -2.48 -2.49 -4.94
CA LEU A 214 -1.09 -2.04 -4.81
C LEU A 214 -0.92 -1.00 -3.69
N TYR A 215 -1.83 -0.02 -3.64
CA TYR A 215 -1.84 0.97 -2.55
C TYR A 215 -2.08 0.31 -1.19
N TRP A 216 -3.08 -0.58 -1.10
CA TRP A 216 -3.41 -1.25 0.16
C TRP A 216 -2.23 -2.09 0.68
N HIS A 217 -1.63 -2.90 -0.18
CA HIS A 217 -0.45 -3.72 0.18
C HIS A 217 0.74 -2.88 0.63
N PHE A 218 0.95 -1.71 0.00
CA PHE A 218 2.01 -0.80 0.41
C PHE A 218 1.78 -0.27 1.83
N VAL A 219 0.56 0.21 2.11
CA VAL A 219 0.20 0.70 3.44
C VAL A 219 0.40 -0.41 4.49
N ASP A 220 -0.06 -1.62 4.21
CA ASP A 220 0.14 -2.80 5.06
C ASP A 220 1.63 -3.08 5.35
N LEU A 221 2.47 -3.02 4.32
CA LEU A 221 3.92 -3.25 4.42
C LEU A 221 4.60 -2.18 5.28
N VAL A 222 4.20 -0.91 5.15
CA VAL A 222 4.71 0.18 5.99
C VAL A 222 4.38 -0.08 7.47
N TRP A 223 3.20 -0.59 7.78
CA TRP A 223 2.84 -0.92 9.15
C TRP A 223 3.75 -1.98 9.76
N VAL A 224 4.10 -3.02 9.01
CA VAL A 224 5.00 -4.09 9.51
C VAL A 224 6.36 -3.52 9.94
N PHE A 225 6.88 -2.51 9.22
CA PHE A 225 8.12 -1.83 9.62
C PHE A 225 7.94 -0.96 10.86
N ILE A 226 6.83 -0.21 10.96
CA ILE A 226 6.50 0.56 12.16
C ILE A 226 6.41 -0.38 13.36
N PHE A 227 5.69 -1.48 13.21
CA PHE A 227 5.54 -2.53 14.22
C PHE A 227 6.91 -3.03 14.72
N ALA A 228 7.79 -3.45 13.81
CA ALA A 228 9.09 -3.99 14.14
C ALA A 228 10.01 -2.98 14.87
N LEU A 229 10.01 -1.71 14.48
CA LEU A 229 10.93 -0.70 15.02
C LEU A 229 10.42 0.02 16.28
N PHE A 230 9.10 0.09 16.50
CA PHE A 230 8.53 0.75 17.67
C PHE A 230 8.20 -0.23 18.80
N TYR A 231 7.64 -1.40 18.47
CA TYR A 231 7.07 -2.28 19.48
C TYR A 231 7.99 -3.44 19.85
N LEU A 232 8.88 -3.87 18.94
CA LEU A 232 9.81 -4.98 19.20
C LEU A 232 11.25 -4.52 19.52
N TRP A 233 11.61 -3.26 19.26
CA TRP A 233 12.98 -2.74 19.34
C TRP A 233 13.20 -1.69 20.46
#